data_AF-A0A7C0W379-F1
#
_entry.id   AF-A0A7C0W379-F1
#
_cell.length_a   1.000
_cell.length_b   1.000
_cell.length_c   1.000
_cell.angle_alpha   90.00
_cell.angle_beta   90.00
_cell.angle_gamma   90.00
#
_symmetry.space_group_name_H-M   'P 1'
#
loop_
_entity.id
_entity.type
_entity.pdbx_description
1 polymer ?
#
loop_
_entity_poly.entity_id
_entity_poly.type
_entity_poly.pdbx_seq_one_letter_code
_entity_poly.pdbx_strand_id
1 'polypeptide(L)'
;MTQLISKLNDIGQDYIDQSFRLINKQAFMWIISGNNLSDAINNRKNERQPIKVLQWMDNLWIYIEINCIPIKTKKKTYIPNIFFSLSIFQGAYEDKVKTQLFRAEWDNYNELSDHHPQPHWHFHSYKHPTKIPENFKELIDVTKKGDSFKEFITRSAEILDIKKFHFAMNGQWSENKPDVHNIQTYNQLINWFSGILNHIRKELLNIIEK
;
A
#
# COMPACT_ATOMS: atom_id res chain seq x y z
N MET A 1 20.36 9.54 2.63
CA MET A 1 19.52 8.55 1.91
C MET A 1 19.85 7.12 2.31
N THR A 2 21.09 6.64 2.13
CA THR A 2 21.49 5.26 2.49
C THR A 2 21.15 4.88 3.93
N GLN A 3 21.44 5.75 4.90
CA GLN A 3 21.09 5.51 6.32
C GLN A 3 19.57 5.45 6.57
N LEU A 4 18.78 6.26 5.86
CA LEU A 4 17.32 6.22 5.94
C LEU A 4 16.83 4.86 5.43
N ILE A 5 17.22 4.48 4.23
CA ILE A 5 16.81 3.20 3.63
C ILE A 5 17.24 2.01 4.48
N SER A 6 18.44 2.04 5.07
CA SER A 6 18.89 1.01 6.02
C SER A 6 17.92 0.88 7.19
N LYS A 7 17.55 1.99 7.86
CA LYS A 7 16.61 1.95 8.99
C LYS A 7 15.22 1.46 8.58
N LEU A 8 14.75 1.84 7.39
CA LEU A 8 13.47 1.36 6.87
C LEU A 8 13.53 -0.15 6.54
N ASN A 9 14.68 -0.66 6.10
CA ASN A 9 14.91 -2.09 5.91
C ASN A 9 14.86 -2.83 7.24
N ASP A 10 15.56 -2.35 8.28
CA ASP A 10 15.54 -2.96 9.61
C ASP A 10 14.08 -3.06 10.12
N ILE A 11 13.30 -1.97 10.02
CA ILE A 11 11.88 -1.97 10.42
C ILE A 11 11.06 -2.95 9.57
N GLY A 12 11.22 -2.96 8.25
CA GLY A 12 10.46 -3.87 7.40
C GLY A 12 10.80 -5.34 7.66
N GLN A 13 12.05 -5.64 8.03
CA GLN A 13 12.46 -6.98 8.43
C GLN A 13 11.79 -7.43 9.73
N ASP A 14 11.61 -6.52 10.69
CA ASP A 14 10.93 -6.81 11.95
C ASP A 14 9.40 -6.98 11.77
N TYR A 15 8.77 -6.17 10.92
CA TYR A 15 7.30 -6.15 10.78
C TYR A 15 6.74 -7.09 9.71
N ILE A 16 7.51 -7.39 8.66
CA ILE A 16 7.05 -8.12 7.47
C ILE A 16 7.72 -9.50 7.42
N ASP A 17 9.02 -9.54 7.14
CA ASP A 17 9.81 -10.77 7.02
C ASP A 17 11.30 -10.43 6.93
N GLN A 18 12.18 -11.31 7.43
CA GLN A 18 13.64 -11.10 7.44
C GLN A 18 14.26 -10.87 6.05
N SER A 19 13.63 -11.34 4.97
CA SER A 19 14.10 -11.10 3.61
C SER A 19 13.73 -9.72 3.06
N PHE A 20 12.91 -8.96 3.78
CA PHE A 20 12.47 -7.62 3.37
C PHE A 20 13.66 -6.72 3.05
N ARG A 21 13.54 -6.02 1.93
CA ARG A 21 14.47 -4.98 1.51
C ARG A 21 13.80 -3.99 0.57
N LEU A 22 14.15 -2.73 0.70
CA LEU A 22 13.88 -1.68 -0.28
C LEU A 22 15.04 -1.65 -1.29
N ILE A 23 14.73 -1.96 -2.54
CA ILE A 23 15.69 -1.91 -3.65
C ILE A 23 15.45 -0.66 -4.49
N ASN A 24 16.54 -0.08 -5.03
CA ASN A 24 16.41 1.03 -5.95
C ASN A 24 15.90 0.52 -7.30
N LYS A 25 14.72 0.96 -7.73
CA LYS A 25 14.11 0.59 -9.02
C LYS A 25 14.64 1.48 -10.14
N GLN A 26 14.72 2.78 -9.86
CA GLN A 26 15.19 3.83 -10.76
C GLN A 26 15.61 5.04 -9.93
N ALA A 27 16.05 6.11 -10.61
CA ALA A 27 16.49 7.34 -9.97
C ALA A 27 15.47 7.81 -8.91
N PHE A 28 15.93 7.90 -7.66
CA PHE A 28 15.16 8.37 -6.50
C PHE A 28 13.92 7.53 -6.13
N MET A 29 13.76 6.32 -6.67
CA MET A 29 12.62 5.44 -6.38
C MET A 29 13.11 4.13 -5.76
N TRP A 30 12.53 3.78 -4.61
CA TRP A 30 12.75 2.53 -3.91
C TRP A 30 11.45 1.76 -3.82
N ILE A 31 11.51 0.46 -4.10
CA ILE A 31 10.36 -0.45 -4.00
C ILE A 31 10.70 -1.63 -3.10
N ILE A 32 9.68 -2.24 -2.54
CA ILE A 32 9.80 -3.49 -1.78
C ILE A 32 10.35 -4.64 -2.63
N SER A 33 11.13 -5.51 -2.00
CA SER A 33 11.62 -6.78 -2.51
C SER A 33 11.86 -7.74 -1.33
N GLY A 34 11.99 -9.03 -1.63
CA GLY A 34 12.23 -10.10 -0.66
C GLY A 34 12.20 -11.47 -1.36
N ASN A 35 12.05 -12.54 -0.58
CA ASN A 35 12.03 -13.92 -1.10
C ASN A 35 10.65 -14.32 -1.63
N ASN A 36 9.58 -14.04 -0.89
CA ASN A 36 8.22 -14.50 -1.21
C ASN A 36 7.44 -13.46 -2.02
N LEU A 37 7.90 -13.23 -3.26
CA LEU A 37 7.28 -12.27 -4.17
C LEU A 37 6.22 -12.92 -5.06
N SER A 38 5.13 -12.20 -5.32
CA SER A 38 4.10 -12.59 -6.29
C SER A 38 3.64 -11.38 -7.13
N ASP A 39 2.95 -11.64 -8.23
CA ASP A 39 2.44 -10.59 -9.14
C ASP A 39 1.15 -9.97 -8.62
N ALA A 40 1.00 -8.66 -8.82
CA ALA A 40 -0.24 -7.93 -8.57
C ALA A 40 -0.37 -6.72 -9.52
N ILE A 41 -1.55 -6.09 -9.49
CA ILE A 41 -1.83 -4.86 -10.24
C ILE A 41 -2.12 -3.74 -9.25
N ASN A 42 -1.25 -2.73 -9.20
CA ASN A 42 -1.48 -1.51 -8.43
C ASN A 42 -2.35 -0.55 -9.24
N ASN A 43 -3.53 -0.21 -8.74
CA ASN A 43 -4.48 0.69 -9.41
C ASN A 43 -4.33 2.11 -8.86
N ARG A 44 -3.86 3.07 -9.66
CA ARG A 44 -3.62 4.46 -9.21
C ARG A 44 -4.15 5.46 -10.23
N LYS A 45 -5.08 6.34 -9.84
CA LYS A 45 -5.60 7.47 -10.66
C LYS A 45 -5.87 7.08 -12.14
N ASN A 46 -6.46 5.90 -12.36
CA ASN A 46 -6.79 5.27 -13.67
C ASN A 46 -5.67 4.49 -14.38
N GLU A 47 -4.49 4.39 -13.80
CA GLU A 47 -3.41 3.52 -14.29
C GLU A 47 -3.44 2.16 -13.58
N ARG A 48 -3.17 1.11 -14.36
CA ARG A 48 -2.99 -0.27 -13.87
C ARG A 48 -1.53 -0.64 -14.06
N GLN A 49 -0.77 -0.66 -12.97
CA GLN A 49 0.67 -0.93 -13.02
C GLN A 49 0.97 -2.33 -12.51
N PRO A 50 1.58 -3.22 -13.33
CA PRO A 50 2.09 -4.50 -12.87
C PRO A 50 3.21 -4.29 -11.84
N ILE A 51 3.11 -4.95 -10.70
CA ILE A 51 4.08 -4.85 -9.61
C ILE A 51 4.34 -6.22 -8.99
N LYS A 52 5.45 -6.33 -8.25
CA LYS A 52 5.72 -7.44 -7.35
C LYS A 52 5.33 -7.03 -5.93
N VAL A 53 4.57 -7.90 -5.26
CA VAL A 53 4.15 -7.75 -3.86
C VAL A 53 4.86 -8.79 -3.01
N LEU A 54 5.18 -8.45 -1.77
CA LEU A 54 5.78 -9.38 -0.81
C LEU A 54 4.68 -9.98 0.06
N GLN A 55 4.73 -11.28 0.32
CA GLN A 55 3.80 -11.91 1.27
C GLN A 55 4.00 -11.31 2.66
N TRP A 56 2.90 -10.98 3.35
CA TRP A 56 2.96 -10.41 4.69
C TRP A 56 2.36 -11.34 5.75
N MET A 57 1.11 -11.75 5.59
CA MET A 57 0.43 -12.68 6.50
C MET A 57 -0.66 -13.42 5.74
N ASP A 58 -0.73 -14.75 5.90
CA ASP A 58 -1.70 -15.61 5.21
C ASP A 58 -1.75 -15.33 3.68
N ASN A 59 -2.94 -14.96 3.18
CA ASN A 59 -3.21 -14.55 1.80
C ASN A 59 -3.09 -13.04 1.57
N LEU A 60 -2.52 -12.29 2.52
CA LEU A 60 -2.28 -10.85 2.44
C LEU A 60 -0.86 -10.53 2.00
N TRP A 61 -0.78 -9.54 1.14
CA TRP A 61 0.44 -9.11 0.47
C TRP A 61 0.60 -7.60 0.58
N ILE A 62 1.84 -7.15 0.59
CA ILE A 62 2.19 -5.73 0.75
C ILE A 62 3.04 -5.25 -0.43
N TYR A 63 2.74 -4.04 -0.89
CA TYR A 63 3.61 -3.24 -1.75
C TYR A 63 4.00 -1.96 -1.02
N ILE A 64 5.29 -1.62 -1.03
CA ILE A 64 5.78 -0.33 -0.55
C ILE A 64 6.58 0.33 -1.66
N GLU A 65 6.34 1.62 -1.86
CA GLU A 65 7.08 2.49 -2.77
C GLU A 65 7.44 3.79 -2.07
N ILE A 66 8.69 4.22 -2.23
CA ILE A 66 9.22 5.47 -1.70
C ILE A 66 9.94 6.21 -2.80
N ASN A 67 9.51 7.42 -3.10
CA ASN A 67 10.19 8.34 -3.99
C ASN A 67 10.81 9.47 -3.17
N CYS A 68 12.11 9.74 -3.34
CA CYS A 68 12.83 10.83 -2.65
C CYS A 68 13.44 11.81 -3.66
N ILE A 69 12.62 12.66 -4.25
CA ILE A 69 12.98 13.59 -5.32
C ILE A 69 13.82 14.75 -4.74
N PRO A 70 15.06 14.96 -5.20
CA PRO A 70 15.89 16.07 -4.73
C PRO A 70 15.27 17.42 -5.11
N ILE A 71 15.40 18.40 -4.22
CA ILE A 71 15.01 19.78 -4.52
C ILE A 71 16.25 20.62 -4.76
N LYS A 72 16.21 21.45 -5.80
CA LYS A 72 17.22 22.46 -6.08
C LYS A 72 17.06 23.60 -5.08
N THR A 73 17.75 23.52 -3.94
CA THR A 73 17.78 24.59 -2.93
C THR A 73 19.19 24.86 -2.44
N LYS A 74 19.45 26.13 -2.09
CA LYS A 74 20.73 26.59 -1.52
C LYS A 74 20.84 26.34 0.00
N LYS A 75 19.77 25.86 0.66
CA LYS A 75 19.75 25.60 2.11
C LYS A 75 20.42 24.27 2.44
N LYS A 76 21.34 24.27 3.42
CA LYS A 76 22.12 23.09 3.86
C LYS A 76 21.29 21.99 4.56
N THR A 77 20.10 22.29 5.07
CA THR A 77 19.31 21.41 5.95
C THR A 77 17.94 21.07 5.36
N TYR A 78 17.90 20.61 4.12
CA TYR A 78 16.64 20.25 3.46
C TYR A 78 16.49 18.74 3.25
N ILE A 79 15.31 18.21 3.54
CA ILE A 79 14.92 16.84 3.18
C ILE A 79 14.33 16.82 1.76
N PRO A 80 14.57 15.82 0.91
CA PRO A 80 13.98 15.79 -0.43
C PRO A 80 12.44 15.81 -0.38
N ASN A 81 11.82 16.03 -1.54
CA ASN A 81 10.40 15.71 -1.69
C ASN A 81 10.24 14.19 -1.55
N ILE A 82 9.45 13.75 -0.59
CA ILE A 82 9.19 12.36 -0.28
C ILE A 82 7.75 12.08 -0.65
N PHE A 83 7.55 11.05 -1.45
CA PHE A 83 6.25 10.42 -1.65
C PHE A 83 6.37 8.96 -1.19
N PHE A 84 5.52 8.58 -0.26
CA PHE A 84 5.41 7.24 0.27
C PHE A 84 4.05 6.65 -0.13
N SER A 85 4.05 5.37 -0.49
CA SER A 85 2.85 4.61 -0.79
C SER A 85 2.97 3.19 -0.24
N LEU A 86 1.94 2.73 0.45
CA LEU A 86 1.80 1.36 0.94
C LEU A 86 0.44 0.82 0.55
N SER A 87 0.43 -0.26 -0.23
CA SER A 87 -0.79 -0.95 -0.67
C SER A 87 -0.87 -2.34 -0.07
N ILE A 88 -2.08 -2.73 0.36
CA ILE A 88 -2.39 -4.09 0.82
C ILE A 88 -3.22 -4.80 -0.24
N PHE A 89 -2.87 -6.05 -0.50
CA PHE A 89 -3.56 -6.92 -1.44
C PHE A 89 -3.94 -8.25 -0.78
N GLN A 90 -4.93 -8.92 -1.35
CA GLN A 90 -5.35 -10.25 -0.96
C GLN A 90 -5.43 -11.18 -2.17
N GLY A 91 -4.94 -12.41 -2.02
CA GLY A 91 -5.03 -13.47 -3.01
C GLY A 91 -4.13 -14.65 -2.68
N ALA A 92 -4.33 -15.77 -3.38
CA ALA A 92 -3.45 -16.93 -3.30
C ALA A 92 -2.08 -16.64 -3.95
N TYR A 93 -1.09 -17.48 -3.68
CA TYR A 93 0.28 -17.30 -4.20
C TYR A 93 0.30 -17.29 -5.75
N GLU A 94 -0.45 -18.21 -6.35
CA GLU A 94 -0.59 -18.45 -7.78
C GLU A 94 -1.48 -17.45 -8.52
N ASP A 95 -2.20 -16.59 -7.79
CA ASP A 95 -3.05 -15.57 -8.40
C ASP A 95 -2.20 -14.53 -9.14
N LYS A 96 -2.37 -14.49 -10.46
CA LYS A 96 -1.74 -13.49 -11.34
C LYS A 96 -2.25 -12.06 -11.10
N VAL A 97 -3.44 -11.93 -10.53
CA VAL A 97 -4.07 -10.64 -10.20
C VAL A 97 -4.67 -10.77 -8.81
N LYS A 98 -4.02 -10.13 -7.83
CA LYS A 98 -4.52 -10.03 -6.46
C LYS A 98 -5.46 -8.84 -6.32
N THR A 99 -6.40 -8.95 -5.39
CA THR A 99 -7.34 -7.87 -5.08
C THR A 99 -6.63 -6.82 -4.24
N GLN A 100 -6.51 -5.59 -4.74
CA GLN A 100 -6.03 -4.48 -3.92
C GLN A 100 -7.13 -4.06 -2.94
N LEU A 101 -6.85 -4.12 -1.63
CA LEU A 101 -7.83 -3.79 -0.60
C LEU A 101 -7.86 -2.27 -0.38
N PHE A 102 -6.71 -1.70 -0.03
CA PHE A 102 -6.54 -0.29 0.24
C PHE A 102 -5.09 0.14 0.05
N ARG A 103 -4.87 1.46 0.03
CA ARG A 103 -3.56 2.09 -0.03
C ARG A 103 -3.50 3.30 0.89
N ALA A 104 -2.42 3.42 1.64
CA ALA A 104 -2.03 4.63 2.35
C ALA A 104 -0.99 5.38 1.54
N GLU A 105 -1.24 6.65 1.22
CA GLU A 105 -0.27 7.56 0.62
C GLU A 105 0.10 8.66 1.61
N TRP A 106 1.32 9.15 1.48
CA TRP A 106 1.83 10.26 2.26
C TRP A 106 2.88 11.02 1.45
N ASP A 107 2.81 12.35 1.42
CA ASP A 107 3.84 13.17 0.76
C ASP A 107 4.08 14.53 1.43
N ASN A 108 5.24 15.13 1.15
CA ASN A 108 5.64 16.45 1.67
C ASN A 108 5.72 17.53 0.57
N TYR A 109 5.03 17.38 -0.55
CA TYR A 109 5.12 18.36 -1.64
C TYR A 109 4.63 19.74 -1.17
N ASN A 110 5.42 20.78 -1.45
CA ASN A 110 5.10 22.15 -1.03
C ASN A 110 4.05 22.85 -1.91
N GLU A 111 3.76 22.35 -3.12
CA GLU A 111 2.76 22.95 -4.02
C GLU A 111 1.42 22.21 -3.94
N LEU A 112 0.41 22.91 -3.38
CA LEU A 112 -1.05 22.98 -3.67
C LEU A 112 -1.88 21.76 -4.12
N SER A 113 -1.36 20.54 -4.22
CA SER A 113 -2.15 19.32 -4.44
C SER A 113 -1.85 18.39 -3.26
N ASP A 114 -2.59 18.33 -2.16
CA ASP A 114 -3.99 18.64 -1.93
C ASP A 114 -4.17 18.98 -0.43
N HIS A 115 -5.22 19.72 -0.06
CA HIS A 115 -5.59 20.02 1.34
C HIS A 115 -6.21 18.79 2.04
N HIS A 116 -5.60 17.64 1.85
CA HIS A 116 -6.19 16.37 2.21
C HIS A 116 -5.54 15.82 3.48
N PRO A 117 -6.34 15.27 4.40
CA PRO A 117 -5.85 14.65 5.62
C PRO A 117 -4.80 13.58 5.34
N GLN A 118 -3.74 13.59 6.15
CA GLN A 118 -2.68 12.58 6.08
C GLN A 118 -2.87 11.51 7.19
N PRO A 119 -2.59 10.23 6.92
CA PRO A 119 -2.31 9.67 5.60
C PRO A 119 -3.55 9.63 4.70
N HIS A 120 -3.32 9.71 3.40
CA HIS A 120 -4.37 9.62 2.39
C HIS A 120 -4.74 8.15 2.17
N TRP A 121 -5.98 7.79 2.53
CA TRP A 121 -6.48 6.43 2.32
C TRP A 121 -7.23 6.33 1.00
N HIS A 122 -6.81 5.39 0.16
CA HIS A 122 -7.56 4.97 -1.01
C HIS A 122 -8.15 3.59 -0.76
N PHE A 123 -9.47 3.47 -0.86
CA PHE A 123 -10.18 2.20 -0.74
C PHE A 123 -10.44 1.64 -2.13
N HIS A 124 -9.96 0.42 -2.36
CA HIS A 124 -10.08 -0.25 -3.65
C HIS A 124 -11.09 -1.41 -3.60
N SER A 125 -11.71 -1.67 -2.43
CA SER A 125 -12.74 -2.69 -2.26
C SER A 125 -14.01 -2.36 -3.04
N TYR A 126 -14.05 -2.73 -4.31
CA TYR A 126 -15.29 -3.21 -4.90
C TYR A 126 -15.38 -4.69 -4.53
N LYS A 127 -16.53 -5.16 -4.06
CA LYS A 127 -16.81 -6.57 -3.71
C LYS A 127 -16.70 -7.54 -4.91
N HIS A 128 -15.95 -7.19 -5.94
CA HIS A 128 -15.81 -7.97 -7.15
C HIS A 128 -14.32 -8.04 -7.50
N PRO A 129 -13.73 -9.25 -7.54
CA PRO A 129 -12.37 -9.41 -8.04
C PRO A 129 -12.28 -8.79 -9.44
N THR A 130 -11.13 -8.20 -9.74
CA THR A 130 -10.77 -7.45 -10.96
C THR A 130 -10.88 -8.22 -12.28
N LYS A 131 -11.51 -9.40 -12.30
CA LYS A 131 -12.10 -9.99 -13.50
C LYS A 131 -13.50 -9.42 -13.67
N ILE A 132 -13.59 -8.13 -13.98
CA ILE A 132 -14.75 -7.65 -14.73
C ILE A 132 -14.43 -8.05 -16.18
N PRO A 133 -15.10 -9.06 -16.75
CA PRO A 133 -14.86 -9.45 -18.13
C PRO A 133 -15.08 -8.23 -19.03
N GLU A 134 -14.12 -7.94 -19.91
CA GLU A 134 -14.11 -6.75 -20.74
C GLU A 134 -15.25 -6.77 -21.78
N ASN A 135 -15.83 -7.95 -22.00
CA ASN A 135 -16.98 -8.15 -22.86
C ASN A 135 -17.81 -9.36 -22.41
N PHE A 136 -19.06 -9.42 -22.90
CA PHE A 136 -20.01 -10.48 -22.58
C PHE A 136 -19.52 -11.89 -22.94
N LYS A 137 -18.62 -12.02 -23.93
CA LYS A 137 -18.05 -13.30 -24.34
C LYS A 137 -17.06 -13.84 -23.30
N GLU A 138 -16.25 -12.97 -22.72
CA GLU A 138 -15.34 -13.31 -21.63
C GLU A 138 -16.11 -13.66 -20.33
N LEU A 139 -17.24 -13.00 -20.06
CA LEU A 139 -18.15 -13.37 -18.96
C LEU A 139 -18.67 -14.80 -19.15
N ILE A 140 -19.13 -15.11 -20.36
CA ILE A 140 -19.63 -16.45 -20.71
C ILE A 140 -18.50 -17.50 -20.61
N ASP A 141 -17.29 -17.19 -21.06
CA ASP A 141 -16.17 -18.12 -21.03
C ASP A 141 -15.64 -18.37 -19.60
N VAL A 142 -15.72 -17.39 -18.71
CA VAL A 142 -15.48 -17.57 -17.26
C VAL A 142 -16.51 -18.53 -16.66
N THR A 143 -17.80 -18.36 -17.01
CA THR A 143 -18.86 -19.28 -16.53
C THR A 143 -18.81 -20.68 -17.16
N LYS A 144 -18.19 -20.84 -18.33
CA LYS A 144 -18.04 -22.14 -19.02
C LYS A 144 -16.84 -22.96 -18.51
N LYS A 145 -15.85 -22.33 -17.89
CA LYS A 145 -14.65 -23.01 -17.35
C LYS A 145 -14.85 -23.66 -15.98
N GLY A 146 -16.09 -23.72 -15.48
CA GLY A 146 -16.45 -24.47 -14.28
C GLY A 146 -16.74 -23.62 -13.05
N ASP A 147 -16.44 -22.31 -13.07
CA ASP A 147 -16.82 -21.42 -11.99
C ASP A 147 -18.29 -20.99 -12.18
N SER A 148 -19.22 -21.60 -11.46
CA SER A 148 -20.63 -21.16 -11.47
C SER A 148 -20.76 -19.70 -10.98
N PHE A 149 -21.81 -18.97 -11.38
CA PHE A 149 -22.08 -17.62 -10.84
C PHE A 149 -22.10 -17.61 -9.29
N LYS A 150 -22.50 -18.73 -8.69
CA LYS A 150 -22.46 -18.97 -7.25
C LYS A 150 -21.02 -18.98 -6.70
N GLU A 151 -20.07 -19.60 -7.40
CA GLU A 151 -18.66 -19.58 -7.02
C GLU A 151 -18.03 -18.19 -7.17
N PHE A 152 -18.44 -17.41 -8.17
CA PHE A 152 -18.04 -16.00 -8.29
C PHE A 152 -18.52 -15.16 -7.10
N ILE A 153 -19.77 -15.34 -6.65
CA ILE A 153 -20.31 -14.70 -5.44
C ILE A 153 -19.66 -15.24 -4.16
N THR A 154 -19.23 -16.51 -4.14
CA THR A 154 -18.59 -17.10 -2.96
C THR A 154 -17.16 -16.57 -2.79
N ARG A 155 -16.38 -16.47 -3.89
CA ARG A 155 -15.04 -15.87 -3.88
C ARG A 155 -15.03 -14.41 -3.42
N SER A 156 -16.08 -13.64 -3.71
CA SER A 156 -16.17 -12.27 -3.19
C SER A 156 -16.50 -12.20 -1.70
N ALA A 157 -17.08 -13.26 -1.12
CA ALA A 157 -17.30 -13.37 0.32
C ALA A 157 -16.00 -13.75 1.08
N GLU A 158 -14.99 -14.30 0.41
CA GLU A 158 -13.67 -14.60 0.98
C GLU A 158 -12.75 -13.36 1.07
N ILE A 159 -13.11 -12.25 0.41
CA ILE A 159 -12.35 -11.00 0.50
C ILE A 159 -12.57 -10.40 1.90
N LEU A 160 -11.47 -10.01 2.54
CA LEU A 160 -11.45 -9.39 3.85
C LEU A 160 -12.38 -8.17 3.88
N ASP A 161 -13.34 -8.17 4.81
CA ASP A 161 -14.27 -7.06 4.97
C ASP A 161 -13.60 -5.89 5.69
N ILE A 162 -12.94 -5.03 4.90
CA ILE A 162 -12.25 -3.84 5.40
C ILE A 162 -13.19 -2.77 5.98
N LYS A 163 -14.52 -2.97 5.95
CA LYS A 163 -15.47 -2.09 6.66
C LYS A 163 -15.29 -2.11 8.17
N LYS A 164 -14.73 -3.19 8.72
CA LYS A 164 -14.41 -3.32 10.14
C LYS A 164 -13.03 -2.74 10.49
N PHE A 165 -12.28 -2.25 9.51
CA PHE A 165 -10.96 -1.69 9.71
C PHE A 165 -11.07 -0.22 10.15
N HIS A 166 -10.42 0.13 11.26
CA HIS A 166 -10.33 1.51 11.71
C HIS A 166 -9.11 2.18 11.08
N PHE A 167 -9.34 3.08 10.13
CA PHE A 167 -8.26 3.78 9.44
C PHE A 167 -7.74 4.93 10.29
N ALA A 168 -6.46 4.86 10.67
CA ALA A 168 -5.82 5.92 11.44
C ALA A 168 -5.69 7.19 10.59
N MET A 169 -6.14 8.31 11.15
CA MET A 169 -5.92 9.65 10.61
C MET A 169 -5.20 10.47 11.67
N ASN A 170 -4.27 11.33 11.25
CA ASN A 170 -3.54 12.19 12.17
C ASN A 170 -3.92 13.66 11.93
N GLY A 171 -5.11 14.01 12.41
CA GLY A 171 -5.56 15.40 12.53
C GLY A 171 -5.10 16.00 13.84
N GLN A 172 -4.22 17.01 13.81
CA GLN A 172 -3.66 17.63 15.02
C GLN A 172 -4.57 18.74 15.61
N TRP A 173 -5.90 18.58 15.50
CA TRP A 173 -6.87 19.62 15.85
C TRP A 173 -6.88 19.99 17.34
N SER A 174 -6.54 19.06 18.23
CA SER A 174 -6.42 19.34 19.68
C SER A 174 -5.33 20.38 20.00
N GLU A 175 -4.37 20.55 19.09
CA GLU A 175 -3.30 21.55 19.18
C GLU A 175 -3.57 22.78 18.29
N ASN A 176 -4.80 22.94 17.77
CA ASN A 176 -5.17 23.96 16.79
C ASN A 176 -4.28 23.93 15.52
N LYS A 177 -3.92 22.72 15.07
CA LYS A 177 -3.15 22.48 13.84
C LYS A 177 -4.01 21.83 12.75
N PRO A 178 -3.66 22.01 11.47
CA PRO A 178 -4.39 21.39 10.37
C PRO A 178 -4.30 19.86 10.38
N ASP A 179 -5.19 19.24 9.61
CA ASP A 179 -5.20 17.81 9.27
C ASP A 179 -4.13 17.43 8.23
N VAL A 180 -3.59 18.43 7.55
CA VAL A 180 -2.40 18.34 6.70
C VAL A 180 -1.14 18.55 7.54
N HIS A 181 -0.29 17.53 7.63
CA HIS A 181 1.00 17.62 8.31
C HIS A 181 2.11 17.04 7.42
N ASN A 182 3.22 17.77 7.30
CA ASN A 182 4.37 17.40 6.49
C ASN A 182 5.45 16.69 7.34
N ILE A 183 6.01 15.58 6.86
CA ILE A 183 7.29 15.02 7.25
C ILE A 183 8.35 16.02 6.82
N GLN A 184 9.02 16.59 7.82
CA GLN A 184 10.09 17.57 7.71
C GLN A 184 11.47 16.95 8.01
N THR A 185 11.50 15.73 8.54
CA THR A 185 12.73 15.04 8.95
C THR A 185 12.70 13.55 8.61
N TYR A 186 13.87 12.94 8.44
CA TYR A 186 13.96 11.48 8.27
C TYR A 186 13.42 10.70 9.48
N ASN A 187 13.56 11.22 10.70
CA ASN A 187 13.02 10.57 11.89
C ASN A 187 11.49 10.54 11.87
N GLN A 188 10.83 11.60 11.40
CA GLN A 188 9.38 11.59 11.22
C GLN A 188 8.94 10.52 10.21
N LEU A 189 9.66 10.33 9.10
CA LEU A 189 9.37 9.26 8.14
C LEU A 189 9.56 7.87 8.74
N ILE A 190 10.64 7.67 9.50
CA ILE A 190 10.91 6.39 10.18
C ILE A 190 9.78 6.06 11.17
N ASN A 191 9.36 7.05 11.98
CA ASN A 191 8.28 6.88 12.94
C ASN A 191 6.95 6.60 12.24
N TRP A 192 6.66 7.34 11.17
CA TRP A 192 5.44 7.15 10.38
C TRP A 192 5.42 5.77 9.73
N PHE A 193 6.54 5.31 9.15
CA PHE A 193 6.68 3.98 8.54
C PHE A 193 6.46 2.83 9.53
N SER A 194 7.10 2.90 10.70
CA SER A 194 6.89 1.92 11.77
C SER A 194 5.46 1.97 12.30
N GLY A 195 4.93 3.18 12.52
CA GLY A 195 3.58 3.40 13.03
C GLY A 195 2.49 2.85 12.12
N ILE A 196 2.57 3.12 10.82
CA ILE A 196 1.56 2.66 9.85
C ILE A 196 1.59 1.14 9.68
N LEU A 197 2.77 0.52 9.66
CA LEU A 197 2.90 -0.95 9.59
C LEU A 197 2.31 -1.62 10.83
N ASN A 198 2.62 -1.10 12.02
CA ASN A 198 2.06 -1.59 13.28
C ASN A 198 0.53 -1.44 13.34
N HIS A 199 0.02 -0.28 12.96
CA HIS A 199 -1.42 0.00 12.92
C HIS A 199 -2.15 -0.95 11.99
N ILE A 200 -1.68 -1.06 10.74
CA ILE A 200 -2.30 -1.94 9.74
C ILE A 200 -2.25 -3.39 10.21
N ARG A 201 -1.12 -3.86 10.72
CA ARG A 201 -1.00 -5.23 11.23
C ARG A 201 -2.01 -5.53 12.34
N LYS A 202 -2.15 -4.63 13.33
CA LYS A 202 -3.12 -4.79 14.43
C LYS A 202 -4.55 -4.85 13.93
N GLU A 203 -4.92 -3.91 13.07
CA GLU A 203 -6.28 -3.86 12.53
C GLU A 203 -6.60 -5.07 11.63
N LEU A 204 -5.65 -5.55 10.83
CA LEU A 204 -5.82 -6.78 10.05
C LEU A 204 -6.02 -8.00 10.95
N LEU A 205 -5.18 -8.19 11.97
CA LEU A 205 -5.32 -9.30 12.93
C LEU A 205 -6.66 -9.24 13.66
N ASN A 206 -7.09 -8.06 14.09
CA ASN A 206 -8.41 -7.85 14.73
C ASN A 206 -9.59 -8.25 13.84
N ILE A 207 -9.45 -8.21 12.52
CA ILE A 207 -10.49 -8.60 11.57
C ILE A 207 -10.39 -10.09 11.25
N ILE A 208 -9.17 -10.63 11.12
CA ILE A 208 -8.93 -12.05 10.77
C ILE A 208 -9.30 -12.98 11.93
N GLU A 209 -9.02 -12.58 13.18
CA GLU A 209 -9.27 -13.40 14.37
C GLU A 209 -10.75 -13.42 14.82
N LYS A 210 -11.63 -12.64 14.19
CA LYS A 210 -13.06 -12.51 14.53
C LYS A 210 -13.97 -13.15 13.50
#